data_AF-A0A6M6JR32-F1
#
_entry.id   AF-A0A6M6JR32-F1
#
_cell.length_a   1.000
_cell.length_b   1.000
_cell.length_c   1.000
_cell.angle_alpha   90.00
_cell.angle_beta   90.00
_cell.angle_gamma   90.00
#
_symmetry.space_group_name_H-M   'P 1'
#
loop_
_entity.id
_entity.type
_entity.pdbx_description
1 polymer ?
#
loop_
_entity_poly.entity_id
_entity_poly.type
_entity_poly.pdbx_seq_one_letter_code
_entity_poly.pdbx_strand_id
1 'polypeptide(L)'
;MSTPPTPTLPSRPVIGILHPGVMGAAIGSSLKPVAGAVIWAAAGRSVPTSKRAETADLVGVPDVPELARRAHLIISICPPHAALDVAGQVADALGDRAERPLYVDANAVSPATVAAIAERLGAEHVVDGAVIGPPAWERGSTVLWLSGGRAAEVAALFDRSPFDARVLGADLGAASALKACFGLQSKVVPALWLTMAQAARAHGVEDALREELARDDIDYPALISRAAGQAAEKGWRWAGEMEEAADAIAALGLPDGFSRAAAEVYRAAGNPEGR
;
A
#
# COMPACT_ATOMS: atom_id res chain seq x y z
N MET A 1 -6.86 -1.16 -39.61
CA MET A 1 -7.34 -2.02 -38.51
C MET A 1 -7.69 -1.10 -37.37
N SER A 2 -8.98 -0.88 -37.09
CA SER A 2 -9.40 -0.05 -35.96
C SER A 2 -9.05 -0.78 -34.67
N THR A 3 -8.27 -0.15 -33.80
CA THR A 3 -8.05 -0.62 -32.44
C THR A 3 -9.41 -0.83 -31.79
N PRO A 4 -9.74 -2.02 -31.25
CA PRO A 4 -10.98 -2.19 -30.51
C PRO A 4 -11.04 -1.15 -29.37
N PRO A 5 -12.21 -0.59 -29.05
CA PRO A 5 -12.33 0.35 -27.94
C PRO A 5 -11.88 -0.35 -26.66
N THR A 6 -10.95 0.28 -25.92
CA THR A 6 -10.55 -0.18 -24.59
C THR A 6 -11.81 -0.31 -23.73
N PRO A 7 -12.10 -1.49 -23.15
CA PRO A 7 -13.34 -1.70 -22.41
C PRO A 7 -13.38 -0.79 -21.18
N THR A 8 -14.32 0.16 -21.14
CA THR A 8 -14.51 1.09 -20.02
C THR A 8 -15.30 0.43 -18.89
N LEU A 9 -15.05 0.83 -17.65
CA LEU A 9 -15.89 0.41 -16.51
C LEU A 9 -17.38 0.78 -16.73
N PRO A 10 -18.33 -0.07 -16.32
CA PRO A 10 -19.75 0.29 -16.37
C PRO A 10 -20.06 1.44 -15.41
N SER A 11 -21.20 2.12 -15.60
CA SER A 11 -21.59 3.29 -14.80
C SER A 11 -21.73 3.04 -13.30
N ARG A 12 -22.09 1.80 -12.92
CA ARG A 12 -22.15 1.33 -11.53
C ARG A 12 -21.41 0.00 -11.41
N PRO A 13 -20.07 0.01 -11.31
CA PRO A 13 -19.28 -1.21 -11.29
C PRO A 13 -19.48 -1.99 -10.00
N VAL A 14 -19.39 -3.32 -10.10
CA VAL A 14 -19.15 -4.17 -8.93
C VAL A 14 -17.67 -4.09 -8.60
N ILE A 15 -17.35 -3.64 -7.40
CA ILE A 15 -15.97 -3.42 -6.95
C ILE A 15 -15.61 -4.46 -5.90
N GLY A 16 -14.57 -5.25 -6.15
CA GLY A 16 -14.04 -6.21 -5.18
C GLY A 16 -12.91 -5.60 -4.35
N ILE A 17 -12.98 -5.71 -3.03
CA ILE A 17 -11.89 -5.36 -2.12
C ILE A 17 -11.25 -6.64 -1.60
N LEU A 18 -10.00 -6.87 -1.98
CA LEU A 18 -9.19 -7.96 -1.43
C LEU A 18 -8.50 -7.45 -0.16
N HIS A 19 -8.70 -8.20 0.93
CA HIS A 19 -8.18 -7.90 2.27
C HIS A 19 -8.71 -6.56 2.85
N PRO A 20 -9.98 -6.47 3.28
CA PRO A 20 -10.53 -5.30 3.98
C PRO A 20 -9.95 -5.14 5.41
N GLY A 21 -8.66 -4.86 5.49
CA GLY A 21 -8.00 -4.30 6.66
C GLY A 21 -8.56 -2.92 7.01
N VAL A 22 -7.86 -2.15 7.84
CA VAL A 22 -8.33 -0.80 8.18
C VAL A 22 -8.41 0.09 6.94
N MET A 23 -7.38 0.06 6.09
CA MET A 23 -7.36 0.84 4.84
C MET A 23 -8.34 0.30 3.80
N GLY A 24 -8.36 -1.02 3.57
CA GLY A 24 -9.27 -1.63 2.60
C GLY A 24 -10.75 -1.39 2.92
N ALA A 25 -11.13 -1.40 4.20
CA ALA A 25 -12.50 -1.07 4.62
C ALA A 25 -12.85 0.40 4.35
N ALA A 26 -11.92 1.34 4.59
CA ALA A 26 -12.12 2.76 4.28
C ALA A 26 -12.26 3.01 2.77
N ILE A 27 -11.38 2.42 1.96
CA ILE A 27 -11.46 2.47 0.48
C ILE A 27 -12.80 1.88 0.01
N GLY A 28 -13.15 0.68 0.46
CA GLY A 28 -14.40 0.02 0.09
C GLY A 28 -15.63 0.86 0.42
N SER A 29 -15.69 1.40 1.64
CA SER A 29 -16.79 2.27 2.08
C SER A 29 -16.90 3.53 1.21
N SER A 30 -15.77 4.13 0.84
CA SER A 30 -15.72 5.34 0.02
C SER A 30 -16.27 5.17 -1.40
N LEU A 31 -16.27 3.94 -1.92
CA LEU A 31 -16.69 3.61 -3.27
C LEU A 31 -18.18 3.21 -3.38
N LYS A 32 -18.85 2.95 -2.26
CA LYS A 32 -20.28 2.58 -2.24
C LYS A 32 -21.21 3.56 -2.99
N PRO A 33 -21.02 4.90 -2.93
CA PRO A 33 -21.90 5.84 -3.63
C PRO A 33 -21.89 5.66 -5.16
N VAL A 34 -20.76 5.23 -5.73
CA VAL A 34 -20.58 5.06 -7.18
C VAL A 34 -20.71 3.61 -7.64
N ALA A 35 -20.45 2.64 -6.75
CA ALA A 35 -20.48 1.22 -7.05
C ALA A 35 -21.91 0.65 -7.10
N GLY A 36 -22.13 -0.34 -7.97
CA GLY A 36 -23.35 -1.17 -7.94
C GLY A 36 -23.38 -2.05 -6.70
N ALA A 37 -22.22 -2.60 -6.32
CA ALA A 37 -21.97 -3.27 -5.06
C ALA A 37 -20.47 -3.22 -4.74
N VAL A 38 -20.12 -3.19 -3.46
CA VAL A 38 -18.73 -3.39 -3.01
C VAL A 38 -18.66 -4.73 -2.30
N ILE A 39 -17.91 -5.67 -2.87
CA ILE A 39 -17.80 -7.06 -2.39
C ILE A 39 -16.43 -7.35 -1.80
N TRP A 40 -16.33 -8.34 -0.90
CA TRP A 40 -15.05 -8.79 -0.34
C TRP A 40 -15.03 -10.31 -0.12
N ALA A 41 -13.86 -10.93 -0.27
CA ALA A 41 -13.68 -12.37 -0.10
C ALA A 41 -13.52 -12.76 1.38
N ALA A 42 -14.48 -13.53 1.92
CA ALA A 42 -14.57 -13.82 3.34
C ALA A 42 -13.74 -15.02 3.81
N ALA A 43 -13.49 -16.00 2.94
CA ALA A 43 -12.76 -17.23 3.29
C ALA A 43 -11.38 -16.95 3.92
N GLY A 44 -11.09 -17.66 5.02
CA GLY A 44 -9.79 -17.60 5.70
C GLY A 44 -9.50 -16.26 6.39
N ARG A 45 -10.48 -15.38 6.55
CA ARG A 45 -10.27 -14.06 7.18
C ARG A 45 -10.57 -14.06 8.67
N SER A 46 -9.77 -13.29 9.39
CA SER A 46 -9.87 -13.17 10.84
C SER A 46 -11.14 -12.41 11.25
N VAL A 47 -11.66 -12.70 12.44
CA VAL A 47 -12.84 -12.02 13.01
C VAL A 47 -12.71 -10.48 12.97
N PRO A 48 -11.57 -9.85 13.31
CA PRO A 48 -11.42 -8.40 13.17
C PRO A 48 -11.56 -7.89 11.73
N THR A 49 -11.16 -8.68 10.74
CA THR A 49 -11.31 -8.34 9.32
C THR A 49 -12.77 -8.39 8.90
N SER A 50 -13.49 -9.44 9.29
CA SER A 50 -14.93 -9.56 9.02
C SER A 50 -15.72 -8.41 9.63
N LYS A 51 -15.46 -8.07 10.91
CA LYS A 51 -16.14 -6.94 11.59
C LYS A 51 -15.90 -5.60 10.90
N ARG A 52 -14.69 -5.36 10.38
CA ARG A 52 -14.39 -4.12 9.63
C ARG A 52 -15.16 -4.07 8.31
N ALA A 53 -15.22 -5.18 7.60
CA ALA A 53 -15.98 -5.27 6.35
C ALA A 53 -17.48 -5.06 6.60
N GLU A 54 -18.04 -5.65 7.66
CA GLU A 54 -19.43 -5.41 8.11
C GLU A 54 -19.67 -3.94 8.47
N THR A 55 -18.78 -3.33 9.25
CA THR A 55 -18.89 -1.91 9.63
C THR A 55 -18.81 -0.98 8.41
N ALA A 56 -18.04 -1.37 7.40
CA ALA A 56 -17.94 -0.66 6.13
C ALA A 56 -19.11 -0.98 5.16
N ASP A 57 -20.04 -1.87 5.54
CA ASP A 57 -21.18 -2.33 4.73
C ASP A 57 -20.72 -2.95 3.40
N LEU A 58 -19.67 -3.79 3.46
CA LEU A 58 -19.17 -4.55 2.33
C LEU A 58 -19.89 -5.90 2.25
N VAL A 59 -20.28 -6.29 1.04
CA VAL A 59 -21.00 -7.54 0.79
C VAL A 59 -20.02 -8.70 0.74
N GLY A 60 -20.10 -9.62 1.71
CA GLY A 60 -19.27 -10.81 1.72
C GLY A 60 -19.59 -11.75 0.56
N VAL A 61 -18.54 -12.24 -0.12
CA VAL A 61 -18.60 -13.38 -1.02
C VAL A 61 -17.70 -14.51 -0.48
N PRO A 62 -17.95 -15.78 -0.85
CA PRO A 62 -17.27 -16.92 -0.24
C PRO A 62 -15.75 -16.82 -0.30
N ASP A 63 -15.17 -16.52 -1.47
CA ASP A 63 -13.72 -16.60 -1.70
C ASP A 63 -13.23 -15.64 -2.80
N VAL A 64 -11.91 -15.67 -3.05
CA VAL A 64 -11.25 -14.85 -4.08
C VAL A 64 -11.75 -15.21 -5.49
N PRO A 65 -11.93 -16.49 -5.86
CA PRO A 65 -12.50 -16.84 -7.16
C PRO A 65 -13.88 -16.23 -7.42
N GLU A 66 -14.81 -16.32 -6.45
CA GLU A 66 -16.15 -15.74 -6.62
C GLU A 66 -16.11 -14.21 -6.68
N LEU A 67 -15.19 -13.57 -5.93
CA LEU A 67 -14.94 -12.14 -6.05
C LEU A 67 -14.45 -11.78 -7.46
N ALA A 68 -13.42 -12.48 -7.95
CA ALA A 68 -12.84 -12.26 -9.27
C ALA A 68 -13.86 -12.47 -10.39
N ARG A 69 -14.77 -13.43 -10.21
CA ARG A 69 -15.82 -13.73 -11.18
C ARG A 69 -16.85 -12.61 -11.31
N ARG A 70 -17.20 -11.97 -10.19
CA ARG A 70 -18.29 -10.97 -10.09
C ARG A 70 -17.83 -9.52 -10.25
N ALA A 71 -16.57 -9.22 -9.95
CA ALA A 71 -16.05 -7.87 -9.98
C ALA A 71 -15.82 -7.37 -11.42
N HIS A 72 -16.03 -6.07 -11.62
CA HIS A 72 -15.54 -5.34 -12.81
C HIS A 72 -14.21 -4.65 -12.51
N LEU A 73 -13.98 -4.32 -11.23
CA LEU A 73 -12.74 -3.76 -10.72
C LEU A 73 -12.40 -4.42 -9.39
N ILE A 74 -11.14 -4.78 -9.19
CA ILE A 74 -10.62 -5.38 -7.97
C ILE A 74 -9.56 -4.43 -7.40
N ILE A 75 -9.64 -4.09 -6.12
CA ILE A 75 -8.60 -3.36 -5.39
C ILE A 75 -7.94 -4.31 -4.40
N SER A 76 -6.64 -4.54 -4.58
CA SER A 76 -5.80 -5.33 -3.70
C SER A 76 -5.09 -4.45 -2.69
N ILE A 77 -5.30 -4.71 -1.40
CA ILE A 77 -4.62 -3.99 -0.31
C ILE A 77 -4.32 -4.91 0.88
N CYS A 78 -3.29 -5.71 0.73
CA CYS A 78 -2.76 -6.70 1.65
C CYS A 78 -1.31 -6.34 2.10
N PRO A 79 -0.73 -7.11 3.04
CA PRO A 79 0.70 -7.02 3.31
C PRO A 79 1.54 -7.29 2.04
N PRO A 80 2.67 -6.57 1.81
CA PRO A 80 3.41 -6.65 0.55
C PRO A 80 3.83 -8.06 0.12
N HIS A 81 4.30 -8.88 1.07
CA HIS A 81 4.70 -10.28 0.79
C HIS A 81 3.59 -11.16 0.21
N ALA A 82 2.32 -10.77 0.33
CA ALA A 82 1.18 -11.52 -0.18
C ALA A 82 0.65 -10.99 -1.52
N ALA A 83 1.15 -9.85 -2.02
CA ALA A 83 0.58 -9.17 -3.19
C ALA A 83 0.61 -10.05 -4.44
N LEU A 84 1.76 -10.64 -4.76
CA LEU A 84 1.93 -11.49 -5.94
C LEU A 84 1.08 -12.78 -5.86
N ASP A 85 1.03 -13.42 -4.69
CA ASP A 85 0.22 -14.62 -4.47
C ASP A 85 -1.28 -14.33 -4.63
N VAL A 86 -1.74 -13.18 -4.11
CA VAL A 86 -3.13 -12.74 -4.24
C VAL A 86 -3.47 -12.41 -5.70
N ALA A 87 -2.58 -11.74 -6.43
CA ALA A 87 -2.74 -11.52 -7.86
C ALA A 87 -2.78 -12.85 -8.64
N GLY A 88 -1.95 -13.82 -8.27
CA GLY A 88 -1.94 -15.18 -8.82
C GLY A 88 -3.28 -15.88 -8.63
N GLN A 89 -3.86 -15.85 -7.42
CA GLN A 89 -5.18 -16.43 -7.15
C GLN A 89 -6.29 -15.80 -8.02
N VAL A 90 -6.20 -14.49 -8.28
CA VAL A 90 -7.13 -13.81 -9.19
C VAL A 90 -6.91 -14.27 -10.63
N ALA A 91 -5.66 -14.34 -11.09
CA ALA A 91 -5.33 -14.81 -12.43
C ALA A 91 -5.85 -16.24 -12.67
N ASP A 92 -5.59 -17.14 -11.73
CA ASP A 92 -6.01 -18.55 -11.78
C ASP A 92 -7.54 -18.67 -11.81
N ALA A 93 -8.25 -17.85 -11.01
CA ALA A 93 -9.71 -17.83 -10.99
C ALA A 93 -10.33 -17.29 -12.29
N LEU A 94 -9.61 -16.40 -13.00
CA LEU A 94 -10.08 -15.84 -14.27
C LEU A 94 -9.86 -16.79 -15.44
N GLY A 95 -8.82 -17.62 -15.42
CA GLY A 95 -8.49 -18.54 -16.53
C GLY A 95 -8.49 -17.83 -17.88
N ASP A 96 -9.06 -18.47 -18.90
CA ASP A 96 -9.12 -17.91 -20.27
C ASP A 96 -10.34 -17.00 -20.53
N ARG A 97 -10.94 -16.42 -19.47
CA ARG A 97 -12.08 -15.52 -19.67
C ARG A 97 -11.70 -14.30 -20.50
N ALA A 98 -12.54 -14.01 -21.49
CA ALA A 98 -12.42 -12.84 -22.35
C ALA A 98 -12.69 -11.53 -21.59
N GLU A 99 -13.66 -11.53 -20.67
CA GLU A 99 -13.96 -10.39 -19.81
C GLU A 99 -13.19 -10.50 -18.50
N ARG A 100 -12.21 -9.61 -18.32
CA ARG A 100 -11.34 -9.54 -17.16
C ARG A 100 -11.60 -8.25 -16.37
N PRO A 101 -11.65 -8.30 -15.03
CA PRO A 101 -11.74 -7.09 -14.22
C PRO A 101 -10.48 -6.26 -14.33
N LEU A 102 -10.60 -4.95 -14.11
CA LEU A 102 -9.44 -4.10 -13.87
C LEU A 102 -8.89 -4.41 -12.46
N TYR A 103 -7.60 -4.74 -12.35
CA TYR A 103 -6.93 -5.02 -11.09
C TYR A 103 -6.10 -3.80 -10.67
N VAL A 104 -6.44 -3.21 -9.52
CA VAL A 104 -5.66 -2.14 -8.89
C VAL A 104 -4.82 -2.77 -7.80
N ASP A 105 -3.50 -2.81 -8.01
CA ASP A 105 -2.58 -3.15 -6.93
C ASP A 105 -2.32 -1.89 -6.09
N ALA A 106 -2.90 -1.81 -4.89
CA ALA A 106 -2.69 -0.71 -3.96
C ALA A 106 -1.77 -1.09 -2.80
N ASN A 107 -0.94 -2.13 -2.99
CA ASN A 107 -0.04 -2.65 -1.99
C ASN A 107 1.23 -1.79 -1.92
N ALA A 108 1.90 -1.81 -0.77
CA ALA A 108 3.18 -1.12 -0.61
C ALA A 108 4.33 -1.99 -1.15
N VAL A 109 4.36 -2.16 -2.47
CA VAL A 109 5.30 -3.03 -3.20
C VAL A 109 6.24 -2.25 -4.11
N SER A 110 7.28 -2.91 -4.62
CA SER A 110 8.24 -2.37 -5.58
C SER A 110 7.66 -2.34 -7.00
N PRO A 111 8.19 -1.48 -7.90
CA PRO A 111 7.83 -1.51 -9.31
C PRO A 111 8.04 -2.88 -9.98
N ALA A 112 9.03 -3.66 -9.53
CA ALA A 112 9.28 -5.01 -10.03
C ALA A 112 8.15 -5.98 -9.66
N THR A 113 7.63 -5.88 -8.44
CA THR A 113 6.47 -6.67 -8.00
C THR A 113 5.22 -6.32 -8.82
N VAL A 114 4.98 -5.03 -9.10
CA VAL A 114 3.88 -4.59 -9.99
C VAL A 114 4.05 -5.16 -11.40
N ALA A 115 5.27 -5.16 -11.94
CA ALA A 115 5.56 -5.75 -13.26
C ALA A 115 5.25 -7.26 -13.27
N ALA A 116 5.64 -8.01 -12.24
CA ALA A 116 5.32 -9.43 -12.11
C ALA A 116 3.80 -9.69 -12.01
N ILE A 117 3.05 -8.81 -11.36
CA ILE A 117 1.59 -8.85 -11.31
C ILE A 117 0.99 -8.61 -12.70
N ALA A 118 1.53 -7.63 -13.44
CA ALA A 118 1.12 -7.32 -14.80
C ALA A 118 1.40 -8.47 -15.78
N GLU A 119 2.52 -9.19 -15.62
CA GLU A 119 2.82 -10.41 -16.40
C GLU A 119 1.77 -11.51 -16.20
N ARG A 120 1.19 -11.61 -14.99
CA ARG A 120 0.18 -12.63 -14.66
C ARG A 120 -1.23 -12.26 -15.14
N LEU A 121 -1.59 -10.98 -15.03
CA LEU A 121 -2.96 -10.51 -15.25
C LEU A 121 -3.19 -9.88 -16.63
N GLY A 122 -2.12 -9.46 -17.31
CA GLY A 122 -2.15 -8.61 -18.50
C GLY A 122 -1.99 -7.14 -18.10
N ALA A 123 -0.98 -6.44 -18.64
CA ALA A 123 -0.65 -5.08 -18.27
C ALA A 123 -1.79 -4.07 -18.53
N GLU A 124 -2.61 -4.32 -19.54
CA GLU A 124 -3.81 -3.56 -19.87
C GLU A 124 -4.95 -3.71 -18.84
N HIS A 125 -4.85 -4.72 -17.98
CA HIS A 125 -5.78 -5.01 -16.89
C HIS A 125 -5.22 -4.63 -15.52
N VAL A 126 -4.05 -3.99 -15.43
CA VAL A 126 -3.45 -3.59 -14.16
C VAL A 126 -3.36 -2.06 -14.05
N VAL A 127 -3.61 -1.57 -12.84
CA VAL A 127 -3.31 -0.20 -12.41
C VAL A 127 -2.46 -0.29 -11.15
N ASP A 128 -1.34 0.41 -11.16
CA ASP A 128 -0.45 0.55 -10.01
C ASP A 128 -0.96 1.67 -9.10
N GLY A 129 -1.10 1.38 -7.82
CA GLY A 129 -1.68 2.25 -6.81
C GLY A 129 -0.78 2.39 -5.58
N ALA A 130 -0.65 3.62 -5.08
CA ALA A 130 0.07 3.91 -3.85
C ALA A 130 -0.75 4.80 -2.92
N VAL A 131 -1.14 4.25 -1.76
CA VAL A 131 -1.84 5.00 -0.71
C VAL A 131 -0.84 5.69 0.20
N ILE A 132 -0.92 7.02 0.32
CA ILE A 132 -0.12 7.83 1.26
C ILE A 132 -1.06 8.60 2.19
N GLY A 133 -1.08 8.20 3.45
CA GLY A 133 -1.92 8.76 4.50
C GLY A 133 -2.53 7.68 5.41
N PRO A 134 -3.20 8.07 6.50
CA PRO A 134 -4.02 7.16 7.30
C PRO A 134 -5.28 6.73 6.53
N PRO A 135 -6.11 5.82 7.06
CA PRO A 135 -7.45 5.60 6.49
C PRO A 135 -8.27 6.90 6.47
N ALA A 136 -8.89 7.22 5.33
CA ALA A 136 -9.61 8.47 5.13
C ALA A 136 -11.12 8.32 5.30
N TRP A 137 -11.71 9.17 6.15
CA TRP A 137 -13.17 9.35 6.28
C TRP A 137 -13.62 10.75 5.86
N GLU A 138 -12.68 11.69 5.81
CA GLU A 138 -12.82 13.04 5.28
C GLU A 138 -11.66 13.35 4.33
N ARG A 139 -11.89 14.25 3.37
CA ARG A 139 -10.89 14.65 2.38
C ARG A 139 -9.75 15.45 3.02
N GLY A 140 -8.54 15.26 2.51
CA GLY A 140 -7.36 16.07 2.86
C GLY A 140 -6.29 15.33 3.66
N SER A 141 -6.57 14.11 4.13
CA SER A 141 -5.61 13.30 4.90
C SER A 141 -4.83 12.29 4.07
N THR A 142 -5.38 11.86 2.92
CA THR A 142 -4.89 10.68 2.20
C THR A 142 -4.98 10.85 0.70
N VAL A 143 -3.87 10.55 0.03
CA VAL A 143 -3.76 10.58 -1.42
C VAL A 143 -3.60 9.15 -1.93
N LEU A 144 -4.40 8.79 -2.93
CA LEU A 144 -4.24 7.56 -3.72
C LEU A 144 -3.57 7.93 -5.04
N TRP A 145 -2.27 7.69 -5.14
CA TRP A 145 -1.54 7.86 -6.40
C TRP A 145 -1.79 6.65 -7.29
N LEU A 146 -2.03 6.89 -8.57
CA LEU A 146 -2.36 5.87 -9.56
C LEU A 146 -1.48 6.04 -10.80
N SER A 147 -1.08 4.93 -11.39
CA SER A 147 -0.38 4.90 -12.68
C SER A 147 -0.75 3.66 -13.49
N GLY A 148 -0.61 3.75 -14.81
CA GLY A 148 -1.07 2.72 -15.75
C GLY A 148 -2.06 3.27 -16.76
N GLY A 149 -2.20 2.58 -17.90
CA GLY A 149 -3.01 3.07 -19.03
C GLY A 149 -4.48 3.34 -18.71
N ARG A 150 -5.02 2.74 -17.64
CA ARG A 150 -6.41 2.89 -17.18
C ARG A 150 -6.55 3.58 -15.82
N ALA A 151 -5.48 4.21 -15.31
CA ALA A 151 -5.48 4.88 -14.01
C ALA A 151 -6.54 5.98 -13.88
N ALA A 152 -6.85 6.69 -14.97
CA ALA A 152 -7.87 7.74 -14.98
C ALA A 152 -9.29 7.18 -14.73
N GLU A 153 -9.60 5.98 -15.22
CA GLU A 153 -10.89 5.33 -14.95
C GLU A 153 -11.05 5.03 -13.46
N VAL A 154 -9.97 4.59 -12.80
CA VAL A 154 -9.95 4.33 -11.36
C VAL A 154 -10.07 5.63 -10.58
N ALA A 155 -9.31 6.66 -10.94
CA ALA A 155 -9.32 7.94 -10.26
C ALA A 155 -10.72 8.59 -10.23
N ALA A 156 -11.46 8.52 -11.34
CA ALA A 156 -12.82 9.07 -11.46
C ALA A 156 -13.81 8.46 -10.43
N LEU A 157 -13.59 7.22 -9.98
CA LEU A 157 -14.42 6.60 -8.94
C LEU A 157 -14.28 7.31 -7.58
N PHE A 158 -13.20 8.08 -7.38
CA PHE A 158 -12.88 8.75 -6.13
C PHE A 158 -13.17 10.27 -6.14
N ASP A 159 -13.73 10.83 -7.21
CA ASP A 159 -13.97 12.29 -7.40
C ASP A 159 -14.71 12.97 -6.24
N ARG A 160 -15.61 12.24 -5.59
CA ARG A 160 -16.39 12.72 -4.42
C ARG A 160 -16.15 11.87 -3.18
N SER A 161 -14.99 11.22 -3.11
CA SER A 161 -14.60 10.39 -1.99
C SER A 161 -13.70 11.15 -1.00
N PRO A 162 -13.55 10.62 0.24
CA PRO A 162 -12.52 11.05 1.19
C PRO A 162 -11.09 10.90 0.71
N PHE A 163 -10.83 10.04 -0.29
CA PHE A 163 -9.51 9.88 -0.87
C PHE A 163 -9.30 10.88 -2.00
N ASP A 164 -8.14 11.51 -2.02
CA ASP A 164 -7.68 12.34 -3.14
C ASP A 164 -6.96 11.43 -4.14
N ALA A 165 -7.63 11.01 -5.21
CA ALA A 165 -7.05 10.15 -6.22
C ALA A 165 -6.35 10.97 -7.31
N ARG A 166 -5.08 10.66 -7.59
CA ARG A 166 -4.25 11.42 -8.53
C ARG A 166 -3.51 10.48 -9.46
N VAL A 167 -3.48 10.82 -10.75
CA VAL A 167 -2.80 10.03 -11.78
C VAL A 167 -1.41 10.59 -12.07
N LEU A 168 -0.37 9.76 -11.96
CA LEU A 168 1.02 10.12 -12.28
C LEU A 168 1.35 9.99 -13.76
N GLY A 169 0.69 9.07 -14.47
CA GLY A 169 0.96 8.80 -15.87
C GLY A 169 0.49 7.41 -16.29
N ALA A 170 0.82 7.03 -17.52
CA ALA A 170 0.43 5.75 -18.11
C ALA A 170 1.40 4.59 -17.78
N ASP A 171 2.59 4.89 -17.24
CA ASP A 171 3.63 3.90 -16.98
C ASP A 171 3.34 3.14 -15.67
N LEU A 172 3.21 1.81 -15.77
CA LEU A 172 3.07 0.95 -14.59
C LEU A 172 4.33 0.99 -13.73
N GLY A 173 4.14 1.02 -12.41
CA GLY A 173 5.22 1.06 -11.43
C GLY A 173 5.57 2.48 -10.96
N ALA A 174 5.04 3.53 -11.58
CA ALA A 174 5.35 4.91 -11.20
C ALA A 174 4.77 5.28 -9.82
N ALA A 175 3.58 4.79 -9.46
CA ALA A 175 2.99 5.01 -8.14
C ALA A 175 3.76 4.25 -7.06
N SER A 176 4.14 3.00 -7.34
CA SER A 176 4.99 2.19 -6.47
C SER A 176 6.40 2.79 -6.29
N ALA A 177 7.00 3.35 -7.34
CA ALA A 177 8.27 4.06 -7.26
C ALA A 177 8.16 5.31 -6.36
N LEU A 178 7.11 6.12 -6.54
CA LEU A 178 6.82 7.26 -5.66
C LEU A 178 6.69 6.80 -4.20
N LYS A 179 5.98 5.69 -3.96
CA LYS A 179 5.81 5.13 -2.62
C LYS A 179 7.12 4.69 -2.00
N ALA A 180 8.00 4.03 -2.75
CA ALA A 180 9.32 3.62 -2.29
C ALA A 180 10.16 4.82 -1.86
N CYS A 181 10.21 5.88 -2.69
CA CYS A 181 10.90 7.13 -2.36
C CYS A 181 10.31 7.80 -1.11
N PHE A 182 8.98 7.90 -1.01
CA PHE A 182 8.32 8.43 0.17
C PHE A 182 8.56 7.57 1.42
N GLY A 183 8.73 6.26 1.24
CA GLY A 183 9.13 5.31 2.29
C GLY A 183 10.46 5.68 2.94
N LEU A 184 11.44 6.14 2.15
CA LEU A 184 12.72 6.61 2.68
C LEU A 184 12.52 7.75 3.70
N GLN A 185 11.74 8.77 3.32
CA GLN A 185 11.48 9.90 4.22
C GLN A 185 10.60 9.53 5.42
N SER A 186 9.54 8.75 5.19
CA SER A 186 8.55 8.47 6.23
C SER A 186 8.95 7.36 7.20
N LYS A 187 9.96 6.56 6.86
CA LYS A 187 10.35 5.38 7.65
C LYS A 187 11.85 5.22 7.80
N VAL A 188 12.65 5.32 6.73
CA VAL A 188 14.11 5.15 6.85
C VAL A 188 14.74 6.26 7.70
N VAL A 189 14.38 7.53 7.46
CA VAL A 189 14.89 8.65 8.27
C VAL A 189 14.49 8.51 9.75
N PRO A 190 13.23 8.25 10.12
CA PRO A 190 12.86 7.92 11.51
C PRO A 190 13.65 6.75 12.11
N ALA A 191 13.86 5.66 11.38
CA ALA A 191 14.65 4.54 11.86
C ALA A 191 16.10 4.95 12.16
N LEU A 192 16.69 5.81 11.32
CA LEU A 192 18.03 6.35 11.56
C LEU A 192 18.11 7.17 12.86
N TRP A 193 17.10 8.01 13.16
CA TRP A 193 17.03 8.74 14.43
C TRP A 193 16.98 7.78 15.62
N LEU A 194 16.21 6.69 15.52
CA LEU A 194 16.15 5.66 16.56
C LEU A 194 17.48 4.94 16.76
N THR A 195 18.15 4.56 15.67
CA THR A 195 19.47 3.93 15.70
C THR A 195 20.50 4.87 16.33
N MET A 196 20.51 6.14 15.94
CA MET A 196 21.42 7.13 16.52
C MET A 196 21.17 7.32 18.02
N ALA A 197 19.91 7.37 18.46
CA ALA A 197 19.56 7.45 19.88
C ALA A 197 20.04 6.22 20.66
N GLN A 198 19.90 5.04 20.08
CA GLN A 198 20.40 3.80 20.69
C GLN A 198 21.93 3.78 20.78
N ALA A 199 22.63 4.22 19.72
CA ALA A 199 24.08 4.30 19.71
C ALA A 199 24.61 5.32 20.73
N ALA A 200 24.01 6.52 20.79
CA ALA A 200 24.37 7.55 21.76
C ALA A 200 24.21 7.08 23.21
N ARG A 201 23.11 6.35 23.50
CA ARG A 201 22.92 5.67 24.80
C ARG A 201 24.03 4.68 25.10
N ALA A 202 24.32 3.78 24.15
CA ALA A 202 25.30 2.71 24.34
C ALA A 202 26.71 3.26 24.60
N HIS A 203 27.04 4.43 24.05
CA HIS A 203 28.31 5.11 24.26
C HIS A 203 28.30 6.13 25.41
N GLY A 204 27.15 6.40 26.05
CA GLY A 204 27.03 7.37 27.14
C GLY A 204 27.22 8.83 26.71
N VAL A 205 26.87 9.18 25.46
CA VAL A 205 27.10 10.51 24.87
C VAL A 205 25.82 11.24 24.49
N GLU A 206 24.66 10.85 25.04
CA GLU A 206 23.35 11.41 24.66
C GLU A 206 23.27 12.92 24.84
N ASP A 207 23.71 13.44 25.98
CA ASP A 207 23.61 14.86 26.29
C ASP A 207 24.54 15.68 25.40
N ALA A 208 25.79 15.24 25.23
CA ALA A 208 26.75 15.89 24.34
C ALA A 208 26.28 15.89 22.88
N LEU A 209 25.71 14.78 22.39
CA LEU A 209 25.15 14.72 21.03
C LEU A 209 23.95 15.65 20.87
N ARG A 210 23.06 15.71 21.88
CA ARG A 210 21.91 16.63 21.88
C ARG A 210 22.37 18.08 21.82
N GLU A 211 23.36 18.46 22.63
CA GLU A 211 23.95 19.80 22.62
C GLU A 211 24.55 20.14 21.26
N GLU A 212 25.29 19.20 20.64
CA GLU A 212 25.89 19.43 19.33
C GLU A 212 24.83 19.59 18.24
N LEU A 213 23.83 18.71 18.17
CA LEU A 213 22.73 18.82 17.18
C LEU A 213 21.90 20.09 17.34
N ALA A 214 21.73 20.59 18.57
CA ALA A 214 21.03 21.84 18.81
C ALA A 214 21.77 23.06 18.23
N ARG A 215 23.10 23.00 18.05
CA ARG A 215 23.89 24.06 17.41
C ARG A 215 23.60 24.19 15.92
N ASP A 216 23.09 23.12 15.30
CA ASP A 216 22.67 23.04 13.89
C ASP A 216 21.14 23.21 13.72
N ASP A 217 20.44 23.74 14.73
CA ASP A 217 18.98 23.92 14.76
C ASP A 217 18.17 22.61 14.59
N ILE A 218 18.75 21.46 14.97
CA ILE A 218 18.08 20.15 14.90
C ILE A 218 17.40 19.86 16.25
N ASP A 219 16.06 19.86 16.26
CA ASP A 219 15.26 19.42 17.42
C ASP A 219 15.26 17.89 17.56
N TYR A 220 16.41 17.37 17.97
CA TYR A 220 16.67 15.95 18.18
C TYR A 220 15.67 15.26 19.13
N PRO A 221 15.34 15.80 20.33
CA PRO A 221 14.31 15.20 21.18
C PRO A 221 12.94 15.05 20.49
N ALA A 222 12.48 16.06 19.75
CA ALA A 222 11.21 15.97 19.04
C ALA A 222 11.26 14.90 17.92
N LEU A 223 12.36 14.82 17.18
CA LEU A 223 12.56 13.83 16.12
C LEU A 223 12.54 12.40 16.65
N ILE A 224 13.25 12.12 17.75
CA ILE A 224 13.21 10.79 18.40
C ILE A 224 11.81 10.48 18.92
N SER A 225 11.18 11.42 19.63
CA SER A 225 9.85 11.20 20.21
C SER A 225 8.83 10.84 19.14
N ARG A 226 8.85 11.58 18.01
CA ARG A 226 8.02 11.29 16.85
C ARG A 226 8.32 9.92 16.24
N ALA A 227 9.60 9.60 16.03
CA ALA A 227 10.01 8.32 15.46
C ALA A 227 9.62 7.13 16.35
N ALA A 228 9.78 7.27 17.67
CA ALA A 228 9.43 6.24 18.65
C ALA A 228 7.92 6.00 18.70
N GLY A 229 7.12 7.07 18.73
CA GLY A 229 5.65 6.96 18.68
C GLY A 229 5.16 6.24 17.42
N GLN A 230 5.75 6.58 16.26
CA GLN A 230 5.43 5.92 14.99
C GLN A 230 5.82 4.43 14.99
N ALA A 231 7.01 4.09 15.48
CA ALA A 231 7.50 2.71 15.52
C ALA A 231 6.70 1.83 16.49
N ALA A 232 6.30 2.34 17.65
CA ALA A 232 5.57 1.57 18.66
C ALA A 232 4.17 1.12 18.19
N GLU A 233 3.46 1.95 17.43
CA GLU A 233 2.11 1.60 16.97
C GLU A 233 2.10 0.61 15.79
N LYS A 234 3.10 0.69 14.91
CA LYS A 234 3.02 0.09 13.55
C LYS A 234 4.32 -0.50 13.03
N GLY A 235 5.41 -0.45 13.79
CA GLY A 235 6.77 -0.78 13.33
C GLY A 235 6.89 -2.14 12.67
N TRP A 236 6.38 -3.20 13.30
CA TRP A 236 6.48 -4.56 12.73
C TRP A 236 5.82 -4.71 11.35
N ARG A 237 4.79 -3.91 11.03
CA ARG A 237 4.14 -3.93 9.71
C ARG A 237 4.97 -3.26 8.62
N TRP A 238 5.89 -2.38 9.02
CA TRP A 238 6.69 -1.58 8.10
C TRP A 238 7.97 -2.27 7.64
N ALA A 239 8.38 -3.37 8.28
CA ALA A 239 9.57 -4.12 7.86
C ALA A 239 9.45 -4.58 6.39
N GLY A 240 8.32 -5.19 6.01
CA GLY A 240 8.08 -5.60 4.62
C GLY A 240 8.00 -4.42 3.65
N GLU A 241 7.44 -3.27 4.06
CA GLU A 241 7.45 -2.06 3.21
C GLU A 241 8.87 -1.53 2.97
N MET A 242 9.76 -1.68 3.96
CA MET A 242 11.17 -1.28 3.82
C MET A 242 11.97 -2.26 2.98
N GLU A 243 11.64 -3.55 2.99
CA GLU A 243 12.21 -4.54 2.09
C GLU A 243 11.83 -4.23 0.63
N GLU A 244 10.57 -3.92 0.34
CA GLU A 244 10.12 -3.52 -1.00
C GLU A 244 10.74 -2.19 -1.46
N ALA A 245 10.88 -1.22 -0.56
CA ALA A 245 11.59 0.02 -0.86
C ALA A 245 13.08 -0.23 -1.14
N ALA A 246 13.70 -1.18 -0.43
CA ALA A 246 15.08 -1.58 -0.70
C ALA A 246 15.20 -2.22 -2.10
N ASP A 247 14.29 -3.13 -2.46
CA ASP A 247 14.28 -3.78 -3.78
C ASP A 247 14.09 -2.76 -4.92
N ALA A 248 13.20 -1.77 -4.73
CA ALA A 248 12.99 -0.69 -5.69
C ALA A 248 14.25 0.16 -5.91
N ILE A 249 15.03 0.42 -4.85
CA ILE A 249 16.27 1.20 -4.90
C ILE A 249 17.41 0.38 -5.52
N ALA A 250 17.53 -0.90 -5.14
CA ALA A 250 18.52 -1.82 -5.68
C ALA A 250 18.36 -2.03 -7.19
N ALA A 251 17.12 -2.08 -7.69
CA ALA A 251 16.82 -2.19 -9.13
C ALA A 251 17.39 -1.03 -9.97
N LEU A 252 17.65 0.12 -9.35
CA LEU A 252 18.30 1.27 -10.00
C LEU A 252 19.84 1.26 -9.88
N GLY A 253 20.41 0.23 -9.26
CA GLY A 253 21.85 0.17 -8.96
C GLY A 253 22.28 1.09 -7.81
N LEU A 254 21.33 1.59 -7.02
CA LEU A 254 21.61 2.45 -5.86
C LEU A 254 21.77 1.61 -4.59
N PRO A 255 22.50 2.09 -3.57
CA PRO A 255 22.62 1.40 -2.29
C PRO A 255 21.28 1.29 -1.56
N ASP A 256 20.84 0.06 -1.29
CA ASP A 256 19.58 -0.25 -0.63
C ASP A 256 19.71 -0.50 0.89
N GLY A 257 20.96 -0.55 1.38
CA GLY A 257 21.30 -0.91 2.76
C GLY A 257 20.59 -0.06 3.83
N PHE A 258 20.27 1.21 3.55
CA PHE A 258 19.51 2.04 4.50
C PHE A 258 18.10 1.50 4.73
N SER A 259 17.40 1.12 3.66
CA SER A 259 16.06 0.54 3.76
C SER A 259 16.10 -0.83 4.43
N ARG A 260 17.11 -1.66 4.13
CA ARG A 260 17.32 -2.96 4.81
C ARG A 260 17.54 -2.78 6.32
N ALA A 261 18.41 -1.84 6.71
CA ALA A 261 18.68 -1.54 8.12
C ALA A 261 17.44 -0.99 8.82
N ALA A 262 16.65 -0.13 8.17
CA ALA A 262 15.38 0.35 8.71
C ALA A 262 14.41 -0.81 8.96
N ALA A 263 14.34 -1.80 8.06
CA ALA A 263 13.54 -3.00 8.27
C ALA A 263 13.96 -3.76 9.54
N GLU A 264 15.27 -3.91 9.79
CA GLU A 264 15.81 -4.54 11.00
C GLU A 264 15.39 -3.79 12.28
N VAL A 265 15.53 -2.46 12.29
CA VAL A 265 15.12 -1.60 13.41
C VAL A 265 13.64 -1.81 13.74
N TYR A 266 12.79 -1.85 12.71
CA TYR A 266 11.35 -2.02 12.90
C TYR A 266 10.94 -3.43 13.35
N ARG A 267 11.64 -4.47 12.89
CA ARG A 267 11.44 -5.84 13.41
C ARG A 267 11.78 -5.91 14.89
N ALA A 268 12.88 -5.27 15.31
CA ALA A 268 13.28 -5.24 16.72
C ALA A 268 12.28 -4.47 17.60
N ALA A 269 11.76 -3.34 17.13
CA ALA A 269 10.78 -2.53 17.86
C ALA A 269 9.42 -3.25 18.08
N GLY A 270 9.08 -4.22 17.22
CA GLY A 270 7.87 -5.03 17.33
C GLY A 270 7.92 -6.18 18.33
N ASN A 271 9.09 -6.46 18.93
CA ASN A 271 9.29 -7.55 19.87
C ASN A 271 9.99 -7.07 21.16
N PRO A 272 9.28 -6.36 22.05
CA PRO A 272 9.86 -5.82 23.29
C PRO A 272 10.28 -6.89 24.31
N GLU A 273 9.92 -8.17 24.14
CA GLU A 273 10.23 -9.28 25.06
C GLU A 273 11.39 -10.18 24.57
N GLY A 274 12.10 -9.76 23.51
CA GLY A 274 13.17 -10.55 22.88
C GLY A 274 14.61 -10.18 23.26
N ARG A 275 14.83 -9.50 24.40
CA ARG A 275 16.15 -9.31 25.04
C ARG A 275 16.04 -9.40 26.55
#